data_AF-A0A183D016-F1
#
_entry.id   AF-A0A183D016-F1
#
_cell.length_a   1.000
_cell.length_b   1.000
_cell.length_c   1.000
_cell.angle_alpha   90.00
_cell.angle_beta   90.00
_cell.angle_gamma   90.00
#
_symmetry.space_group_name_H-M   'P 1'
#
loop_
_entity.id
_entity.type
_entity.pdbx_description
1 polymer ?
#
loop_
_entity_poly.entity_id
_entity_poly.type
_entity_poly.pdbx_seq_one_letter_code
_entity_poly.pdbx_strand_id
1 'polypeptide(L)'
;MDIVRGILRAVTPLPDGDAADRISYCYSTTILVIMSAFISGWSFVGSPIQCWFPAYYKGWWIEYALDYCFVQNTYFLPFTDTVPDNYWDIAEHVIPIPKNITERENRLIGNFIF
;
A
#
# COMPACT_ATOMS: atom_id res chain seq x y z
N MET A 1 33.91 2.90 0.20
CA MET A 1 33.86 3.14 1.67
C MET A 1 33.39 4.55 2.01
N ASP A 2 33.29 5.43 1.02
CA ASP A 2 32.97 6.85 1.22
C ASP A 2 31.47 7.12 1.41
N ILE A 3 30.61 6.33 0.78
CA ILE A 3 29.14 6.44 0.90
C ILE A 3 28.69 6.17 2.34
N VAL A 4 29.17 5.09 2.95
CA VAL A 4 28.82 4.73 4.34
C VAL A 4 29.30 5.80 5.31
N ARG A 5 30.52 6.34 5.12
CA ARG A 5 31.05 7.42 5.93
C ARG A 5 30.27 8.73 5.76
N GLY A 6 29.78 9.00 4.54
CA GLY A 6 28.93 10.15 4.25
C GLY A 6 27.59 10.08 4.96
N ILE A 7 26.92 8.92 4.91
CA ILE A 7 25.66 8.69 5.63
C ILE A 7 25.87 8.76 7.14
N LEU A 8 26.96 8.17 7.65
CA LEU A 8 27.25 8.20 9.08
C LEU A 8 27.42 9.64 9.59
N ARG A 9 28.10 10.51 8.82
CA ARG A 9 28.24 11.94 9.14
C ARG A 9 26.93 12.72 9.08
N ALA A 10 26.00 12.33 8.20
CA ALA A 10 24.69 12.97 8.13
C ALA A 10 23.79 12.60 9.33
N VAL A 11 24.03 11.44 9.95
CA VAL A 11 23.24 10.93 11.08
C VAL A 11 23.86 11.26 12.45
N THR A 12 25.14 11.59 12.53
CA THR A 12 25.75 11.94 13.82
C THR A 12 25.19 13.24 14.38
N PRO A 13 24.70 13.27 15.63
CA PRO A 13 24.17 14.48 16.21
C PRO A 13 25.26 15.50 16.50
N LEU A 14 25.00 16.77 16.20
CA LEU A 14 25.89 17.87 16.57
C LEU A 14 25.93 18.00 18.11
N PRO A 15 27.13 18.24 18.69
CA PRO A 15 27.30 18.31 20.15
C PRO A 15 26.49 19.41 20.84
N ASP A 16 26.24 20.53 20.15
CA ASP A 16 25.79 21.78 20.77
C ASP A 16 24.25 21.96 20.84
N GLY A 17 23.46 20.97 20.39
CA GLY A 17 22.00 21.05 20.39
C GLY A 17 21.33 20.52 21.66
N ASP A 18 20.20 21.12 22.05
CA ASP A 18 19.37 20.65 23.16
C ASP A 18 18.63 19.33 22.79
N ALA A 19 17.91 18.74 23.76
CA ALA A 19 17.23 17.47 23.52
C ALA A 19 16.09 17.59 22.49
N ALA A 20 15.43 18.75 22.44
CA ALA A 20 14.32 18.99 21.52
C ALA A 20 14.81 19.08 20.07
N ASP A 21 15.92 19.77 19.84
CA ASP A 21 16.57 19.88 18.54
C ASP A 21 16.94 18.48 18.00
N ARG A 22 17.59 17.65 18.83
CA ARG A 22 18.03 16.29 18.45
C ARG A 22 16.89 15.38 18.03
N ILE A 23 15.73 15.48 18.68
CA ILE A 23 14.53 14.70 18.32
C ILE A 23 14.04 15.06 16.92
N SER A 24 13.95 16.34 16.62
CA SER A 24 13.41 16.80 15.35
C SER A 24 14.34 16.51 14.16
N TYR A 25 15.61 16.92 14.22
CA TYR A 25 16.50 16.81 13.04
C TYR A 25 17.12 15.43 12.85
N CYS A 26 17.41 14.70 13.95
CA CYS A 26 18.14 13.43 13.88
C CYS A 26 17.21 12.23 14.06
N TYR A 27 16.44 12.17 15.14
CA TYR A 27 15.63 10.98 15.43
C TYR A 27 14.43 10.85 14.49
N SER A 28 13.62 11.89 14.29
CA SER A 28 12.45 11.82 13.40
C SER A 28 12.84 11.53 11.94
N THR A 29 13.90 12.16 11.43
CA THR A 29 14.35 11.96 10.03
C THR A 29 14.91 10.54 9.82
N THR A 30 15.75 10.05 10.73
CA THR A 30 16.31 8.69 10.64
C THR A 30 15.23 7.63 10.74
N ILE A 31 14.24 7.80 11.62
CA ILE A 31 13.09 6.90 11.72
C ILE A 31 12.30 6.88 10.42
N LEU A 32 12.00 8.04 9.82
CA LEU A 32 11.26 8.10 8.56
C LEU A 32 12.02 7.43 7.41
N VAL A 33 13.34 7.62 7.32
CA VAL A 33 14.18 6.99 6.29
C VAL A 33 14.26 5.47 6.48
N ILE A 34 14.39 5.00 7.72
CA ILE A 34 14.41 3.56 8.01
C ILE A 34 13.05 2.94 7.68
N MET A 35 11.95 3.59 8.07
CA MET A 35 10.60 3.10 7.83
C MET A 35 10.27 3.11 6.33
N SER A 36 10.68 4.13 5.57
CA SER A 36 10.48 4.14 4.13
C SER A 36 11.26 3.01 3.44
N ALA A 37 12.52 2.81 3.80
CA ALA A 37 13.33 1.72 3.29
C ALA A 37 12.74 0.34 3.67
N PHE A 38 12.17 0.22 4.87
CA PHE A 38 11.50 -1.00 5.33
C PHE A 38 10.23 -1.30 4.52
N ILE A 39 9.35 -0.32 4.35
CA ILE A 39 8.10 -0.47 3.57
C ILE A 39 8.42 -0.81 2.11
N SER A 40 9.36 -0.10 1.48
CA SER A 40 9.81 -0.42 0.12
C SER A 40 10.46 -1.80 0.05
N GLY A 41 11.31 -2.16 1.01
CA GLY A 41 11.95 -3.47 1.09
C GLY A 41 10.94 -4.62 1.19
N TRP A 42 9.87 -4.42 1.95
CA TRP A 42 8.80 -5.41 2.12
C TRP A 42 8.06 -5.71 0.81
N SER A 43 7.94 -4.71 -0.07
CA SER A 43 7.32 -4.89 -1.40
C SER A 43 8.13 -5.75 -2.37
N PHE A 44 9.43 -5.98 -2.12
CA PHE A 44 10.29 -6.78 -3.00
C PHE A 44 10.40 -8.27 -2.61
N VAL A 45 10.19 -8.59 -1.33
CA VAL A 45 10.40 -9.96 -0.81
C VAL A 45 9.14 -10.83 -0.91
N GLY A 46 7.97 -10.23 -1.08
CA GLY A 46 6.70 -10.94 -1.19
C GLY A 46 5.74 -10.30 -2.19
N SER A 47 4.56 -10.89 -2.32
CA SER A 47 3.46 -10.33 -3.11
C SER A 47 2.76 -9.23 -2.30
N PRO A 48 2.75 -7.96 -2.76
CA PRO A 48 2.19 -6.84 -2.00
C PRO A 48 0.67 -6.92 -1.85
N ILE A 49 0.00 -7.66 -2.73
CA ILE A 49 -1.44 -7.90 -2.72
C ILE A 49 -1.73 -9.36 -3.06
N GLN A 50 -2.82 -9.90 -2.51
CA GLN A 50 -3.34 -11.23 -2.84
C GLN A 50 -4.74 -11.07 -3.42
N CYS A 51 -4.94 -11.53 -4.64
CA CYS A 51 -6.22 -11.42 -5.35
C CYS A 51 -6.90 -12.78 -5.43
N TRP A 52 -8.23 -12.76 -5.53
CA TRP A 52 -8.99 -13.96 -5.86
C TRP A 52 -9.00 -14.17 -7.37
N PHE A 53 -8.61 -15.37 -7.80
CA PHE A 53 -8.56 -15.74 -9.22
C PHE A 53 -9.57 -16.86 -9.52
N PRO A 54 -10.16 -16.87 -10.73
CA PRO A 54 -10.95 -17.99 -11.20
C PRO A 54 -10.14 -19.29 -11.28
N ALA A 55 -10.78 -20.43 -11.04
CA ALA A 55 -10.11 -21.75 -10.93
C ALA A 55 -9.38 -22.23 -12.21
N TYR A 56 -9.68 -21.64 -13.37
CA TYR A 56 -9.05 -21.97 -14.65
C TYR A 56 -7.71 -21.24 -14.89
N TYR A 57 -7.37 -20.24 -14.08
CA TYR A 57 -6.05 -19.62 -14.11
C TYR A 57 -5.00 -20.63 -13.60
N LYS A 58 -3.88 -20.77 -14.32
CA LYS A 58 -2.81 -21.72 -13.98
C LYS A 58 -1.44 -21.06 -14.05
N GLY A 59 -0.58 -21.37 -13.07
CA GLY A 59 0.83 -21.00 -13.04
C GLY A 59 1.05 -19.50 -13.25
N TRP A 60 1.84 -19.16 -14.27
CA TRP A 60 2.27 -17.80 -14.62
C TRP A 60 1.15 -16.79 -14.86
N TRP A 61 -0.06 -17.24 -15.24
CA TRP A 61 -1.21 -16.35 -15.41
C TRP A 61 -1.68 -15.75 -14.08
N ILE A 62 -1.48 -16.46 -12.97
CA ILE A 62 -1.82 -15.98 -11.63
C ILE A 62 -0.87 -14.86 -11.24
N GLU A 63 0.43 -15.08 -11.39
CA GLU A 63 1.46 -14.07 -11.11
C GLU A 63 1.27 -12.81 -11.98
N TYR A 64 1.04 -12.99 -13.28
CA TYR A 64 0.78 -11.87 -14.19
C TYR A 64 -0.47 -11.06 -13.77
N ALA A 65 -1.55 -11.74 -13.42
CA ALA A 65 -2.77 -11.06 -13.00
C ALA A 65 -2.60 -10.35 -11.64
N LEU A 66 -1.77 -10.88 -10.75
CA LEU A 66 -1.42 -10.27 -9.48
C LEU A 66 -0.63 -8.98 -9.69
N ASP A 67 0.40 -9.02 -10.53
CA ASP A 67 1.20 -7.83 -10.90
C ASP A 67 0.35 -6.78 -11.61
N TYR A 68 -0.52 -7.21 -12.52
CA TYR A 68 -1.45 -6.30 -13.20
C TYR A 68 -2.38 -5.60 -12.22
N CYS A 69 -2.94 -6.33 -11.25
CA CYS A 69 -3.82 -5.74 -10.24
C CYS A 69 -3.07 -4.79 -9.29
N PHE A 70 -1.78 -5.00 -9.06
CA PHE A 70 -0.97 -4.12 -8.23
C PHE A 70 -0.65 -2.79 -8.92
N VAL A 71 -0.37 -2.81 -10.23
CA VAL A 71 -0.03 -1.61 -11.00
C VAL A 71 -1.25 -0.79 -11.40
N GLN A 72 -2.39 -1.44 -11.62
CA GLN A 72 -3.64 -0.75 -12.00
C GLN A 72 -4.39 -0.20 -10.80
N ASN A 73 -5.05 0.95 -10.98
CA ASN A 73 -5.86 1.56 -9.92
C ASN A 73 -7.02 0.64 -9.51
N THR A 74 -7.19 0.49 -8.19
CA THR A 74 -8.27 -0.30 -7.59
C THR A 74 -9.29 0.61 -6.91
N TYR A 75 -10.55 0.14 -6.86
CA TYR A 75 -11.65 0.85 -6.23
C TYR A 75 -12.33 -0.03 -5.19
N PHE A 76 -12.91 0.60 -4.17
CA PHE A 76 -13.74 -0.10 -3.20
C PHE A 76 -15.16 -0.21 -3.72
N LEU A 77 -15.76 -1.39 -3.60
CA LEU A 77 -17.18 -1.58 -3.76
C LEU A 77 -17.73 -2.23 -2.49
N PRO A 78 -18.64 -1.56 -1.77
CA PRO A 78 -19.34 -2.22 -0.67
C PRO A 78 -20.17 -3.38 -1.20
N PHE A 79 -20.38 -4.41 -0.37
CA PHE A 79 -21.17 -5.58 -0.77
C PHE A 79 -22.67 -5.31 -0.81
N THR A 80 -23.15 -4.36 0.01
CA THR A 80 -24.56 -3.98 0.16
C THR A 80 -24.71 -2.46 0.28
N ASP A 81 -25.78 -1.91 -0.27
CA ASP A 81 -26.13 -0.48 -0.17
C ASP A 81 -26.69 -0.13 1.21
N THR A 82 -27.27 -1.11 1.91
CA THR A 82 -27.91 -0.96 3.21
C THR A 82 -27.25 -1.84 4.26
N VAL A 83 -27.35 -1.46 5.54
CA VAL A 83 -26.89 -2.31 6.65
C VAL A 83 -27.78 -3.56 6.67
N PRO A 84 -27.22 -4.78 6.53
CA PRO A 84 -28.02 -5.99 6.48
C PRO A 84 -28.51 -6.35 7.89
N ASP A 85 -29.79 -6.67 8.03
CA ASP A 85 -30.38 -7.07 9.32
C ASP A 85 -30.04 -8.54 9.67
N ASN A 86 -29.75 -9.37 8.66
CA ASN A 86 -29.34 -10.77 8.83
C ASN A 86 -28.42 -11.26 7.69
N TYR A 87 -27.81 -12.44 7.86
CA TYR A 87 -26.84 -13.01 6.90
C TYR A 87 -27.44 -13.27 5.50
N TRP A 88 -28.70 -13.68 5.44
CA TRP A 88 -29.35 -14.06 4.19
C TRP A 88 -29.66 -12.86 3.29
N ASP A 89 -29.81 -11.67 3.88
CA ASP A 89 -30.13 -10.41 3.19
C ASP A 89 -28.97 -9.86 2.32
N ILE A 90 -27.73 -10.24 2.66
CA ILE A 90 -26.51 -9.82 1.94
C ILE A 90 -26.52 -10.32 0.48
N ALA A 91 -27.05 -11.52 0.26
CA ALA A 91 -27.07 -12.13 -1.07
C ALA A 91 -28.18 -11.56 -1.98
N GLU A 92 -29.23 -10.99 -1.37
CA GLU A 92 -30.36 -10.39 -2.09
C GLU A 92 -30.05 -8.94 -2.50
N HIS A 93 -29.33 -8.19 -1.64
CA HIS A 93 -28.97 -6.79 -1.86
C HIS A 93 -27.53 -6.61 -2.37
N VAL A 94 -27.06 -7.50 -3.25
CA VAL A 94 -25.72 -7.37 -3.86
C VAL A 94 -25.71 -6.20 -4.84
N ILE A 95 -24.84 -5.22 -4.58
CA ILE A 95 -24.63 -4.09 -5.48
C ILE A 95 -24.04 -4.57 -6.81
N PRO A 96 -24.62 -4.21 -7.97
CA PRO A 96 -24.04 -4.56 -9.25
C PRO A 96 -22.72 -3.82 -9.48
N ILE A 97 -21.74 -4.51 -10.07
CA ILE A 97 -20.46 -3.90 -10.42
C ILE A 97 -20.71 -2.77 -11.44
N PRO A 98 -20.26 -1.53 -11.16
CA PRO A 98 -20.47 -0.41 -12.07
C PRO A 98 -19.75 -0.67 -13.40
N LYS A 99 -20.51 -0.59 -14.49
CA LYS A 99 -19.98 -0.69 -15.86
C LYS A 99 -19.43 0.64 -16.37
N ASN A 100 -19.87 1.74 -15.77
CA ASN A 100 -19.43 3.08 -16.15
C ASN A 100 -18.08 3.42 -15.52
N ILE A 101 -17.16 3.95 -16.33
CA ILE A 101 -15.79 4.28 -15.92
C ILE A 101 -15.78 5.43 -14.92
N THR A 102 -16.57 6.49 -15.17
CA THR A 102 -16.58 7.70 -14.33
C THR A 102 -17.05 7.40 -12.90
N GLU A 103 -17.97 6.45 -12.74
CA GLU A 103 -18.43 6.03 -11.41
C GLU A 103 -17.34 5.26 -10.64
N ARG A 104 -16.51 4.49 -11.35
CA ARG A 104 -15.35 3.79 -10.76
C ARG A 104 -14.26 4.76 -10.35
N GLU A 105 -13.99 5.79 -11.15
CA GLU A 105 -12.99 6.81 -10.85
C GLU A 105 -13.28 7.56 -9.54
N ASN A 106 -14.55 7.79 -9.22
CA ASN A 106 -14.95 8.43 -7.97
C ASN A 106 -14.76 7.55 -6.72
N ARG A 107 -14.52 6.24 -6.88
CA ARG A 107 -14.36 5.26 -5.78
C ARG A 107 -12.94 4.69 -5.69
N LEU A 108 -11.98 5.30 -6.39
CA LEU A 108 -10.59 4.85 -6.39
C LEU A 108 -9.96 4.98 -5.01
N ILE A 109 -9.24 3.94 -4.62
CA ILE A 109 -8.44 3.90 -3.39
C ILE A 109 -6.94 3.91 -3.74
N GLY A 110 -6.59 3.15 -4.79
CA GLY A 110 -5.20 2.90 -5.14
C GLY A 110 -4.65 3.92 -6.11
N ASN A 111 -3.72 4.74 -5.63
CA ASN A 111 -2.55 5.15 -6.41
C ASN A 111 -1.34 4.58 -5.64
N PHE A 112 -1.00 3.31 -5.85
CA PHE A 112 0.17 2.66 -5.22
C PHE A 112 1.47 2.88 -6.02
N ILE A 113 1.48 3.88 -6.91
CA ILE A 113 2.69 4.35 -7.58
C ILE A 113 3.32 5.41 -6.68
N PHE A 114 4.53 5.13 -6.22
CA PHE A 114 5.42 6.04 -5.49
C PHE A 114 5.57 7.39 -6.19
#